data_AF-A0A521VZT8-F1
#
_entry.id   AF-A0A521VZT8-F1
#
_cell.length_a   1.000
_cell.length_b   1.000
_cell.length_c   1.000
_cell.angle_alpha   90.00
_cell.angle_beta   90.00
_cell.angle_gamma   90.00
#
_symmetry.space_group_name_H-M   'P 1'
#
loop_
_entity.id
_entity.type
_entity.pdbx_description
1 polymer ?
#
loop_
_entity_poly.entity_id
_entity_poly.type
_entity_poly.pdbx_seq_one_letter_code
_entity_poly.pdbx_strand_id
1 'polypeptide(L)'
;MKSIIQLLLFPTLLLAASCSDDSRTTNGTGSLQDSLQQDSMTATAKPTLEKPDCPVSDHVLKGNLFWESNENLLVVIAASQETEDPDFGESHRLLEVYDGSNCQKIFREILPVNISPDFPYYLSKITYNKVSRIVAIQGFNQIYLFHLGERKLLGPFQPKFLNERYAEDAQTGMIDRLEVWENYLIGHANGMGAFVFDLHNPERPAPILPLAEYAVETGMIYNSLFLLNSADQNDGAQAIIPAYNADTEEFKINPLFGKPLKIEQNINPKVRNNRYLVLKEFTGANESRPVAIDMVKMTMLDLPPAIASKKTTDIIAWMKSQ
;
A
#
# COMPACT_ATOMS: atom_id res chain seq x y z
N MET A 1 -50.69 -20.54 16.00
CA MET A 1 -51.83 -19.67 15.62
C MET A 1 -51.29 -18.64 14.65
N LYS A 2 -51.54 -18.83 13.34
CA LYS A 2 -52.38 -17.96 12.47
C LYS A 2 -51.85 -16.52 12.43
N SER A 3 -51.16 -16.10 11.36
CA SER A 3 -51.73 -15.50 10.12
C SER A 3 -51.12 -14.08 10.00
N ILE A 4 -50.87 -13.40 8.88
CA ILE A 4 -51.13 -13.58 7.44
C ILE A 4 -50.20 -12.59 6.68
N ILE A 5 -49.89 -12.99 5.45
CA ILE A 5 -49.29 -12.34 4.28
C ILE A 5 -49.73 -10.88 4.02
N GLN A 6 -48.82 -10.04 3.52
CA GLN A 6 -49.18 -9.10 2.45
C GLN A 6 -48.02 -8.83 1.48
N LEU A 7 -48.21 -9.43 0.30
CA LEU A 7 -47.48 -9.32 -0.95
C LEU A 7 -47.99 -8.05 -1.67
N LEU A 8 -47.11 -7.20 -2.19
CA LEU A 8 -47.48 -6.21 -3.21
C LEU A 8 -46.43 -6.20 -4.33
N LEU A 9 -46.96 -6.31 -5.54
CA LEU A 9 -46.34 -6.66 -6.81
C LEU A 9 -46.87 -5.65 -7.84
N PHE A 10 -46.07 -5.40 -8.88
CA PHE A 10 -46.36 -4.70 -10.16
C PHE A 10 -46.15 -3.16 -10.21
N PRO A 11 -45.94 -2.57 -11.42
CA PRO A 11 -45.43 -3.11 -12.69
C PRO A 11 -44.31 -2.26 -13.35
N THR A 12 -43.55 -2.90 -14.24
CA THR A 12 -42.77 -2.33 -15.34
C THR A 12 -43.64 -1.57 -16.36
N LEU A 13 -43.16 -0.42 -16.86
CA LEU A 13 -43.62 0.15 -18.14
C LEU A 13 -42.41 0.60 -18.98
N LEU A 14 -42.27 -0.03 -20.14
CA LEU A 14 -41.41 0.33 -21.27
C LEU A 14 -42.03 1.50 -22.05
N LEU A 15 -41.22 2.44 -22.51
CA LEU A 15 -41.50 3.23 -23.72
C LEU A 15 -40.18 3.43 -24.50
N ALA A 16 -40.23 3.00 -25.75
CA ALA A 16 -39.26 3.23 -26.82
C ALA A 16 -39.92 4.05 -27.95
N ALA A 17 -39.09 4.50 -28.90
CA ALA A 17 -39.37 5.24 -30.14
C ALA A 17 -39.32 6.79 -29.99
N SER A 18 -38.76 7.58 -30.92
CA SER A 18 -38.56 7.35 -32.36
C SER A 18 -37.44 8.23 -32.98
N CYS A 19 -36.97 7.79 -34.14
CA CYS A 19 -36.12 8.46 -35.12
C CYS A 19 -36.75 9.76 -35.71
N SER A 20 -35.91 10.63 -36.29
CA SER A 20 -36.06 11.04 -37.70
C SER A 20 -34.75 11.65 -38.23
N ASP A 21 -34.25 11.03 -39.30
CA ASP A 21 -33.41 11.67 -40.32
C ASP A 21 -34.19 12.78 -41.03
N ASP A 22 -33.48 13.76 -41.59
CA ASP A 22 -33.87 14.27 -42.91
C ASP A 22 -32.66 14.79 -43.69
N SER A 23 -32.55 14.30 -44.92
CA SER A 23 -31.50 14.60 -45.89
C SER A 23 -31.87 15.82 -46.74
N ARG A 24 -30.89 16.64 -47.15
CA ARG A 24 -31.01 17.44 -48.39
C ARG A 24 -29.65 17.75 -49.02
N THR A 25 -29.48 17.22 -50.21
CA THR A 25 -28.46 17.51 -51.23
C THR A 25 -28.75 18.84 -51.92
N THR A 26 -27.70 19.62 -52.24
CA THR A 26 -27.62 20.40 -53.49
C THR A 26 -26.17 20.74 -53.85
N ASN A 27 -25.93 20.79 -55.16
CA ASN A 27 -24.67 20.75 -55.90
C ASN A 27 -23.81 22.02 -55.83
N GLY A 28 -22.51 21.88 -56.15
CA GLY A 28 -21.88 22.75 -57.15
C GLY A 28 -20.49 23.33 -56.85
N THR A 29 -19.48 22.73 -57.51
CA THR A 29 -18.28 23.36 -58.12
C THR A 29 -17.23 24.07 -57.26
N GLY A 30 -15.99 23.60 -57.37
CA GLY A 30 -14.79 24.40 -57.09
C GLY A 30 -13.56 23.58 -56.76
N SER A 31 -12.68 23.37 -57.76
CA SER A 31 -11.38 22.72 -57.63
C SER A 31 -10.50 23.41 -56.58
N LEU A 32 -9.80 22.64 -55.76
CA LEU A 32 -8.38 22.86 -55.38
C LEU A 32 -7.82 21.51 -54.89
N GLN A 33 -6.85 20.97 -55.62
CA GLN A 33 -5.98 19.91 -55.14
C GLN A 33 -5.13 20.49 -54.02
N ASP A 34 -5.22 19.93 -52.82
CA ASP A 34 -4.11 19.98 -51.89
C ASP A 34 -3.94 18.61 -51.22
N SER A 35 -2.77 18.05 -51.45
CA SER A 35 -2.32 16.74 -51.03
C SER A 35 -1.87 16.82 -49.57
N LEU A 36 -2.70 16.35 -48.65
CA LEU A 36 -2.27 15.97 -47.30
C LEU A 36 -2.34 14.45 -47.18
N GLN A 37 -1.19 13.82 -47.37
CA GLN A 37 -0.90 12.48 -46.90
C GLN A 37 -1.20 12.43 -45.41
N GLN A 38 -2.32 11.83 -45.05
CA GLN A 38 -2.61 11.45 -43.68
C GLN A 38 -1.86 10.13 -43.42
N ASP A 39 -0.60 10.25 -43.02
CA ASP A 39 0.18 9.17 -42.44
C ASP A 39 -0.56 8.69 -41.19
N SER A 40 -1.43 7.67 -41.36
CA SER A 40 -1.90 6.86 -40.26
C SER A 40 -0.73 6.03 -39.76
N MET A 41 0.07 6.62 -38.87
CA MET A 41 0.88 5.83 -37.95
C MET A 41 -0.07 5.08 -37.03
N THR A 42 -0.51 3.91 -37.46
CA THR A 42 -0.97 2.85 -36.59
C THR A 42 0.14 2.63 -35.56
N ALA A 43 -0.05 3.15 -34.35
CA ALA A 43 0.75 2.78 -33.21
C ALA A 43 0.56 1.28 -33.01
N THR A 44 1.54 0.49 -33.46
CA THR A 44 1.57 -0.95 -33.25
C THR A 44 1.52 -1.16 -31.75
N ALA A 45 0.40 -1.70 -31.26
CA ALA A 45 0.29 -2.11 -29.87
C ALA A 45 1.46 -3.05 -29.58
N LYS A 46 2.29 -2.70 -28.59
CA LYS A 46 3.37 -3.60 -28.15
C LYS A 46 2.73 -4.95 -27.83
N PRO A 47 3.25 -6.07 -28.36
CA PRO A 47 2.73 -7.39 -28.00
C PRO A 47 2.79 -7.52 -26.48
N THR A 48 1.64 -7.86 -25.88
CA THR A 48 1.57 -8.15 -24.45
C THR A 48 2.27 -9.48 -24.26
N LEU A 49 3.36 -9.49 -23.49
CA LEU A 49 4.02 -10.73 -23.11
C LEU A 49 3.00 -11.60 -22.36
N GLU A 50 3.06 -12.92 -22.56
CA GLU A 50 2.29 -13.88 -21.78
C GLU A 50 3.14 -14.40 -20.62
N LYS A 51 2.47 -14.79 -19.53
CA LYS A 51 3.15 -15.32 -18.35
C LYS A 51 3.89 -16.60 -18.72
N PRO A 52 5.18 -16.73 -18.37
CA PRO A 52 5.97 -17.90 -18.74
C PRO A 52 5.49 -19.14 -17.98
N ASP A 53 5.50 -20.27 -18.68
CA ASP A 53 5.18 -21.59 -18.12
C ASP A 53 6.46 -22.30 -17.70
N CYS A 54 7.06 -21.82 -16.61
CA CYS A 54 8.29 -22.37 -16.08
C CYS A 54 8.03 -23.56 -15.15
N PRO A 55 8.93 -24.58 -15.13
CA PRO A 55 8.80 -25.73 -14.24
C PRO A 55 9.15 -25.32 -12.81
N VAL A 56 8.16 -24.77 -12.11
CA VAL A 56 8.22 -24.44 -10.69
C VAL A 56 7.89 -25.68 -9.84
N SER A 57 8.33 -25.71 -8.59
CA SER A 57 7.98 -26.78 -7.64
C SER A 57 6.45 -26.89 -7.49
N ASP A 58 5.94 -28.11 -7.32
CA ASP A 58 4.52 -28.35 -7.00
C ASP A 58 4.17 -27.89 -5.57
N HIS A 59 5.18 -27.65 -4.72
CA HIS A 59 5.03 -27.21 -3.32
C HIS A 59 5.11 -25.67 -3.22
N VAL A 60 4.22 -24.98 -3.93
CA VAL A 60 4.10 -23.52 -3.91
C VAL A 60 2.75 -23.12 -3.34
N LEU A 61 2.76 -22.32 -2.27
CA LEU A 61 1.53 -21.78 -1.69
C LEU A 61 0.87 -20.75 -2.60
N LYS A 62 -0.45 -20.61 -2.46
CA LYS A 62 -1.20 -19.54 -3.12
C LYS A 62 -0.62 -18.17 -2.78
N GLY A 63 -0.29 -17.39 -3.81
CA GLY A 63 0.31 -16.06 -3.67
C GLY A 63 1.84 -16.05 -3.73
N ASN A 64 2.51 -17.20 -3.68
CA ASN A 64 3.97 -17.30 -3.72
C ASN A 64 4.56 -17.44 -5.13
N LEU A 65 3.84 -16.90 -6.12
CA LEU A 65 4.26 -16.90 -7.50
C LEU A 65 3.88 -15.55 -8.11
N PHE A 66 4.90 -14.78 -8.49
CA PHE A 66 4.76 -13.44 -9.05
C PHE A 66 5.56 -13.32 -10.33
N TRP A 67 4.95 -12.82 -11.40
CA TRP A 67 5.62 -12.58 -12.67
C TRP A 67 5.68 -11.08 -12.93
N GLU A 68 6.90 -10.54 -13.02
CA GLU A 68 7.14 -9.17 -13.46
C GLU A 68 7.36 -9.16 -14.97
N SER A 69 6.33 -8.73 -15.71
CA SER A 69 6.35 -8.75 -17.17
C SER A 69 7.38 -7.80 -17.78
N ASN A 70 7.74 -6.70 -17.11
CA ASN A 70 8.69 -5.73 -17.67
C ASN A 70 10.13 -6.25 -17.66
N GLU A 71 10.49 -7.02 -16.63
CA GLU A 71 11.78 -7.70 -16.52
C GLU A 71 11.77 -9.10 -17.17
N ASN A 72 10.58 -9.59 -17.50
CA ASN A 72 10.32 -10.97 -17.82
C ASN A 72 10.91 -11.93 -16.77
N LEU A 73 10.64 -11.68 -15.49
CA LEU A 73 11.13 -12.48 -14.37
C LEU A 73 9.99 -13.12 -13.59
N LEU A 74 10.12 -14.41 -13.30
CA LEU A 74 9.19 -15.14 -12.45
C LEU A 74 9.83 -15.40 -11.08
N VAL A 75 9.27 -14.81 -10.03
CA VAL A 75 9.68 -14.94 -8.63
C VAL A 75 8.79 -15.94 -7.92
N VAL A 76 9.39 -16.89 -7.20
CA VAL A 76 8.69 -18.01 -6.57
C VAL A 76 9.22 -18.23 -5.16
N ILE A 77 8.31 -18.49 -4.21
CA ILE A 77 8.65 -19.05 -2.90
C ILE A 77 8.02 -20.44 -2.80
N ALA A 78 8.86 -21.45 -2.62
CA ALA A 78 8.45 -22.85 -2.57
C ALA A 78 8.97 -23.55 -1.31
N ALA A 79 8.46 -24.75 -1.06
CA ALA A 79 9.15 -25.77 -0.28
C ALA A 79 9.87 -26.77 -1.20
N SER A 80 10.90 -27.40 -0.66
CA SER A 80 11.62 -28.53 -1.24
C SER A 80 12.14 -29.44 -0.13
N GLN A 81 12.69 -30.60 -0.51
CA GLN A 81 13.33 -31.52 0.44
C GLN A 81 14.49 -30.88 1.24
N GLU A 82 15.18 -29.89 0.67
CA GLU A 82 16.25 -29.15 1.38
C GLU A 82 15.71 -28.23 2.47
N THR A 83 14.43 -27.85 2.37
CA THR A 83 13.77 -26.97 3.33
C THR A 83 12.87 -27.72 4.30
N GLU A 84 12.56 -28.98 4.02
CA GLU A 84 11.74 -29.85 4.86
C GLU A 84 12.29 -29.94 6.29
N ASP A 85 11.39 -29.77 7.25
CA ASP A 85 11.67 -29.90 8.66
C ASP A 85 11.14 -31.26 9.17
N PRO A 86 11.91 -32.02 9.97
CA PRO A 86 11.47 -33.34 10.45
C PRO A 86 10.20 -33.32 11.31
N ASP A 87 9.97 -32.23 12.04
CA ASP A 87 8.87 -32.11 13.00
C ASP A 87 7.66 -31.37 12.39
N PHE A 88 7.92 -30.44 11.46
CA PHE A 88 6.89 -29.56 10.88
C PHE A 88 6.58 -29.83 9.40
N GLY A 89 7.36 -30.65 8.70
CA GLY A 89 7.17 -30.97 7.29
C GLY A 89 7.62 -29.85 6.35
N GLU A 90 6.79 -29.49 5.36
CA GLU A 90 7.14 -28.52 4.32
C GLU A 90 7.40 -27.11 4.87
N SER A 91 8.65 -26.64 4.78
CA SER A 91 8.99 -25.25 5.11
C SER A 91 9.14 -24.41 3.83
N HIS A 92 8.22 -23.46 3.62
CA HIS A 92 8.19 -22.63 2.41
C HIS A 92 9.13 -21.43 2.53
N ARG A 93 10.42 -21.69 2.34
CA ARG A 93 11.52 -20.73 2.49
C ARG A 93 12.53 -20.76 1.34
N LEU A 94 12.27 -21.52 0.29
CA LEU A 94 13.11 -21.53 -0.91
C LEU A 94 12.65 -20.42 -1.86
N LEU A 95 13.44 -19.36 -1.98
CA LEU A 95 13.26 -18.28 -2.96
C LEU A 95 13.97 -18.64 -4.26
N GLU A 96 13.23 -18.67 -5.36
CA GLU A 96 13.75 -18.90 -6.71
C GLU A 96 13.29 -17.80 -7.66
N VAL A 97 14.18 -17.41 -8.59
CA VAL A 97 13.85 -16.49 -9.68
C VAL A 97 14.26 -17.09 -10.99
N TYR A 98 13.33 -17.08 -11.94
CA TYR A 98 13.49 -17.62 -13.28
C TYR A 98 13.50 -16.51 -14.30
N ASP A 99 14.33 -16.65 -15.33
CA ASP A 99 14.21 -15.90 -16.57
C ASP A 99 12.98 -16.43 -17.32
N GLY A 100 11.98 -15.57 -17.58
CA GLY A 100 10.74 -15.95 -18.22
C GLY A 100 10.89 -16.34 -19.70
N SER A 101 12.03 -16.05 -20.33
CA SER A 101 12.25 -16.34 -21.74
C SER A 101 12.66 -17.79 -21.99
N ASN A 102 13.38 -18.39 -21.03
CA ASN A 102 13.95 -19.73 -21.17
C ASN A 102 13.78 -20.61 -19.92
N CYS A 103 13.12 -20.09 -18.89
CA CYS A 103 12.86 -20.75 -17.62
C CYS A 103 14.12 -21.25 -16.89
N GLN A 104 15.28 -20.64 -17.15
CA GLN A 104 16.47 -20.90 -16.37
C GLN A 104 16.36 -20.20 -15.01
N LYS A 105 16.70 -20.93 -13.95
CA LYS A 105 16.86 -20.34 -12.61
C LYS A 105 18.10 -19.44 -12.60
N ILE A 106 17.86 -18.15 -12.39
CA ILE A 106 18.90 -17.11 -12.35
C ILE A 106 19.23 -16.66 -10.92
N PHE A 107 18.37 -16.99 -9.96
CA PHE A 107 18.60 -16.75 -8.54
C PHE A 107 17.98 -17.89 -7.73
N ARG A 108 18.66 -18.27 -6.64
CA ARG A 108 18.18 -19.26 -5.69
C ARG A 108 18.76 -18.96 -4.31
N GLU A 109 17.90 -18.87 -3.31
CA GLU A 109 18.32 -18.72 -1.92
C GLU A 109 17.34 -19.43 -0.98
N ILE A 110 17.87 -20.05 0.08
CA ILE A 110 17.06 -20.60 1.15
C ILE A 110 17.02 -19.55 2.26
N LEU A 111 15.85 -18.94 2.46
CA LEU A 111 15.61 -18.00 3.55
C LEU A 111 15.75 -18.74 4.90
N PRO A 112 16.25 -18.04 5.94
CA PRO A 112 16.37 -18.65 7.26
C PRO A 112 14.99 -18.92 7.86
N VAL A 113 14.93 -19.86 8.80
CA VAL A 113 13.73 -20.02 9.64
C VAL A 113 13.52 -18.72 10.41
N ASN A 114 12.35 -18.10 10.26
CA ASN A 114 12.09 -16.80 10.88
C ASN A 114 11.82 -16.94 12.38
N ILE A 115 10.74 -17.63 12.75
CA ILE A 115 10.36 -17.92 14.15
C ILE A 115 10.18 -19.42 14.32
N SER A 116 9.52 -20.08 13.37
CA SER A 116 9.38 -21.53 13.31
C SER A 116 9.21 -21.99 11.86
N PRO A 117 9.61 -23.22 11.50
CA PRO A 117 9.56 -23.73 10.11
C PRO A 117 8.14 -23.83 9.54
N ASP A 118 7.13 -23.90 10.41
CA ASP A 118 5.69 -23.94 10.08
C ASP A 118 5.11 -22.58 9.66
N PHE A 119 5.83 -21.47 9.90
CA PHE A 119 5.46 -20.15 9.39
C PHE A 119 6.15 -19.87 8.05
N PRO A 120 5.42 -19.98 6.93
CA PRO A 120 5.99 -19.80 5.60
C PRO A 120 6.33 -18.32 5.31
N TYR A 121 7.21 -18.11 4.34
CA TYR A 121 7.37 -16.80 3.72
C TYR A 121 6.31 -16.60 2.63
N TYR A 122 5.88 -15.35 2.45
CA TYR A 122 4.99 -14.94 1.38
C TYR A 122 5.55 -13.81 0.53
N LEU A 123 5.24 -13.83 -0.77
CA LEU A 123 5.34 -12.63 -1.59
C LEU A 123 4.23 -11.66 -1.15
N SER A 124 4.55 -10.38 -0.99
CA SER A 124 3.53 -9.38 -0.64
C SER A 124 2.39 -9.36 -1.68
N LYS A 125 1.16 -9.04 -1.26
CA LYS A 125 0.01 -9.03 -2.19
C LYS A 125 0.08 -7.85 -3.19
N ILE A 126 0.72 -6.74 -2.79
CA ILE A 126 0.92 -5.54 -3.61
C ILE A 126 2.43 -5.24 -3.63
N THR A 127 3.11 -5.92 -4.55
CA THR A 127 4.58 -5.96 -4.63
C THR A 127 5.20 -4.84 -5.44
N TYR A 128 4.44 -4.21 -6.33
CA TYR A 128 5.09 -3.54 -7.46
C TYR A 128 5.00 -2.02 -7.42
N ASN A 129 6.16 -1.41 -7.18
CA ASN A 129 6.44 -0.06 -7.61
C ASN A 129 7.34 -0.12 -8.87
N LYS A 130 6.82 0.39 -9.99
CA LYS A 130 7.52 0.54 -11.28
C LYS A 130 8.86 1.28 -11.16
N VAL A 131 8.97 2.16 -10.17
CA VAL A 131 10.14 2.99 -9.91
C VAL A 131 11.23 2.19 -9.19
N SER A 132 10.89 1.45 -8.12
CA SER A 132 11.90 0.78 -7.30
C SER A 132 12.26 -0.64 -7.76
N ARG A 133 11.43 -1.30 -8.60
CA ARG A 133 11.68 -2.66 -9.15
C ARG A 133 12.01 -3.69 -8.07
N ILE A 134 11.35 -3.56 -6.91
CA ILE A 134 11.50 -4.45 -5.76
C ILE A 134 10.30 -5.39 -5.67
N VAL A 135 10.54 -6.63 -5.23
CA VAL A 135 9.52 -7.53 -4.72
C VAL A 135 9.72 -7.69 -3.21
N ALA A 136 8.73 -7.29 -2.42
CA ALA A 136 8.79 -7.46 -0.98
C ALA A 136 8.29 -8.84 -0.56
N ILE A 137 9.06 -9.48 0.31
CA ILE A 137 8.85 -10.82 0.86
C ILE A 137 8.61 -10.67 2.37
N GLN A 138 7.51 -11.21 2.87
CA GLN A 138 7.15 -11.18 4.29
C GLN A 138 7.34 -12.57 4.91
N GLY A 139 8.10 -12.65 5.99
CA GLY A 139 8.07 -13.77 6.92
C GLY A 139 7.08 -13.49 8.05
N PHE A 140 7.24 -14.20 9.18
CA PHE A 140 6.47 -13.94 10.39
C PHE A 140 6.69 -12.50 10.89
N ASN A 141 7.92 -12.11 11.24
CA ASN A 141 8.25 -10.75 11.70
C ASN A 141 9.48 -10.15 10.99
N GLN A 142 9.96 -10.83 9.95
CA GLN A 142 11.04 -10.37 9.09
C GLN A 142 10.53 -10.03 7.70
N ILE A 143 11.21 -9.09 7.07
CA ILE A 143 10.94 -8.65 5.71
C ILE A 143 12.22 -8.75 4.91
N TYR A 144 12.11 -9.25 3.68
CA TYR A 144 13.18 -9.20 2.70
C TYR A 144 12.71 -8.43 1.47
N LEU A 145 13.63 -7.74 0.81
CA LEU A 145 13.39 -7.05 -0.45
C LEU A 145 14.26 -7.66 -1.52
N PHE A 146 13.64 -8.20 -2.57
CA PHE A 146 14.37 -8.71 -3.73
C PHE A 146 14.39 -7.65 -4.83
N HIS A 147 15.59 -7.20 -5.18
CA HIS A 147 15.82 -6.29 -6.30
C HIS A 147 15.82 -7.05 -7.62
N LEU A 148 14.85 -6.77 -8.48
CA LEU A 148 14.70 -7.48 -9.75
C LEU A 148 15.83 -7.16 -10.73
N GLY A 149 16.29 -5.91 -10.77
CA GLY A 149 17.36 -5.47 -11.68
C GLY A 149 18.75 -5.99 -11.27
N GLU A 150 19.11 -5.80 -9.99
CA GLU A 150 20.41 -6.22 -9.45
C GLU A 150 20.46 -7.71 -9.10
N ARG A 151 19.29 -8.36 -9.02
CA ARG A 151 19.13 -9.76 -8.59
C ARG A 151 19.72 -10.00 -7.21
N LYS A 152 19.39 -9.08 -6.29
CA LYS A 152 19.98 -9.01 -4.96
C LYS A 152 18.89 -9.06 -3.91
N LEU A 153 19.05 -9.97 -2.95
CA LEU A 153 18.21 -10.02 -1.76
C LEU A 153 18.77 -9.07 -0.70
N LEU A 154 17.90 -8.25 -0.12
CA LEU A 154 18.21 -7.36 1.00
C LEU A 154 17.38 -7.74 2.22
N GLY A 155 17.96 -7.59 3.39
CA GLY A 155 17.34 -7.91 4.67
C GLY A 155 18.21 -8.87 5.51
N PRO A 156 17.65 -9.44 6.59
CA PRO A 156 16.29 -9.22 7.06
C PRO A 156 16.08 -7.81 7.64
N PHE A 157 14.91 -7.24 7.37
CA PHE A 157 14.41 -6.04 8.05
C PHE A 157 13.34 -6.45 9.06
N GLN A 158 13.23 -5.69 10.15
CA GLN A 158 12.21 -5.92 11.17
C GLN A 158 11.42 -4.63 11.41
N PRO A 159 10.09 -4.71 11.55
CA PRO A 159 9.26 -3.57 11.92
C PRO A 159 9.82 -2.79 13.12
N LYS A 160 9.66 -1.47 13.08
CA LYS A 160 10.02 -0.57 14.17
C LYS A 160 8.82 0.28 14.53
N PHE A 161 8.63 0.48 15.82
CA PHE A 161 7.50 1.20 16.41
C PHE A 161 8.02 2.32 17.32
N LEU A 162 7.21 3.36 17.53
CA LEU A 162 7.64 4.50 18.35
C LEU A 162 7.75 4.11 19.83
N ASN A 163 6.78 3.34 20.33
CA ASN A 163 6.80 2.79 21.68
C ASN A 163 7.17 1.30 21.66
N GLU A 164 7.71 0.80 22.77
CA GLU A 164 7.96 -0.64 22.93
C GLU A 164 6.67 -1.44 22.76
N ARG A 165 6.79 -2.65 22.20
CA ARG A 165 5.69 -3.60 21.98
C ARG A 165 6.02 -4.89 22.72
N TYR A 166 4.99 -5.50 23.30
CA TYR A 166 5.12 -6.79 23.97
C TYR A 166 4.28 -7.81 23.23
N ALA A 167 4.82 -9.01 23.07
CA ALA A 167 4.06 -10.12 22.52
C ALA A 167 3.02 -10.57 23.57
N GLU A 168 1.75 -10.60 23.19
CA GLU A 168 0.68 -11.09 24.05
C GLU A 168 0.43 -12.59 23.84
N ASP A 169 0.63 -13.04 22.60
CA ASP A 169 0.52 -14.43 22.19
C ASP A 169 1.54 -14.82 21.10
N ALA A 170 1.43 -16.06 20.60
CA ALA A 170 2.31 -16.60 19.57
C ALA A 170 2.10 -15.99 18.18
N GLN A 171 1.00 -15.25 17.96
CA GLN A 171 0.70 -14.60 16.68
C GLN A 171 1.08 -13.11 16.70
N THR A 172 1.34 -12.54 17.87
CA THR A 172 1.73 -11.14 18.02
C THR A 172 3.05 -10.86 17.29
N GLY A 173 3.04 -9.82 16.46
CA GLY A 173 4.16 -9.43 15.60
C GLY A 173 4.17 -10.10 14.23
N MET A 174 3.24 -11.01 13.95
CA MET A 174 3.05 -11.56 12.62
C MET A 174 2.70 -10.44 11.62
N ILE A 175 3.38 -10.37 10.48
CA ILE A 175 3.10 -9.39 9.43
C ILE A 175 1.84 -9.84 8.68
N ASP A 176 0.72 -9.15 8.93
CA ASP A 176 -0.56 -9.43 8.29
C ASP A 176 -0.59 -8.92 6.84
N ARG A 177 0.09 -7.78 6.61
CA ARG A 177 0.10 -7.11 5.32
C ARG A 177 1.37 -6.33 5.07
N LEU A 178 1.77 -6.33 3.80
CA LEU A 178 2.84 -5.51 3.28
C LEU A 178 2.43 -4.94 1.90
N GLU A 179 2.69 -3.66 1.68
CA GLU A 179 2.37 -2.94 0.45
C GLU A 179 3.49 -1.95 0.12
N VAL A 180 3.92 -1.94 -1.15
CA VAL A 180 4.79 -0.89 -1.67
C VAL A 180 3.93 0.27 -2.16
N TRP A 181 4.11 1.44 -1.56
CA TRP A 181 3.40 2.67 -1.92
C TRP A 181 4.41 3.77 -2.22
N GLU A 182 4.52 4.16 -3.50
CA GLU A 182 5.59 5.03 -3.97
C GLU A 182 6.95 4.53 -3.46
N ASN A 183 7.81 5.40 -2.96
CA ASN A 183 9.12 5.05 -2.41
C ASN A 183 9.06 4.58 -0.95
N TYR A 184 7.94 3.97 -0.53
CA TYR A 184 7.76 3.47 0.82
C TYR A 184 7.28 2.03 0.84
N LEU A 185 7.74 1.28 1.83
CA LEU A 185 7.17 -0.01 2.19
C LEU A 185 6.33 0.19 3.45
N ILE A 186 5.02 -0.04 3.34
CA ILE A 186 4.08 0.17 4.43
C ILE A 186 3.48 -1.19 4.79
N GLY A 187 3.45 -1.53 6.07
CA GLY A 187 2.87 -2.78 6.51
C GLY A 187 2.17 -2.67 7.86
N HIS A 188 1.54 -3.78 8.24
CA HIS A 188 0.87 -3.97 9.52
C HIS A 188 1.36 -5.26 10.16
N ALA A 189 1.65 -5.21 11.46
CA ALA A 189 1.98 -6.38 12.26
C ALA A 189 0.92 -6.58 13.35
N ASN A 190 0.45 -7.82 13.49
CA ASN A 190 -0.60 -8.23 14.40
C ASN A 190 -0.26 -7.84 15.85
N GLY A 191 -1.18 -7.18 16.55
CA GLY A 191 -0.97 -6.69 17.92
C GLY A 191 0.11 -5.61 18.09
N MET A 192 0.82 -5.20 17.02
CA MET A 192 1.89 -4.20 17.09
C MET A 192 1.57 -2.91 16.32
N GLY A 193 0.72 -3.00 15.29
CA GLY A 193 0.26 -1.88 14.48
C GLY A 193 1.05 -1.67 13.18
N ALA A 194 0.89 -0.48 12.60
CA ALA A 194 1.53 -0.13 11.34
C ALA A 194 3.02 0.21 11.47
N PHE A 195 3.78 -0.09 10.43
CA PHE A 195 5.20 0.27 10.28
C PHE A 195 5.51 0.76 8.86
N VAL A 196 6.56 1.55 8.71
CA VAL A 196 6.99 2.08 7.40
C VAL A 196 8.51 1.99 7.24
N PHE A 197 8.96 1.65 6.04
CA PHE A 197 10.34 1.83 5.60
C PHE A 197 10.42 2.80 4.43
N ASP A 198 11.43 3.67 4.47
CA ASP A 198 11.87 4.48 3.34
C ASP A 198 12.64 3.62 2.33
N LEU A 199 12.25 3.69 1.05
CA LEU A 199 12.88 3.01 -0.08
C LEU A 199 13.57 3.97 -1.05
N HIS A 200 13.69 5.27 -0.75
CA HIS A 200 14.40 6.23 -1.62
C HIS A 200 15.86 5.82 -1.87
N ASN A 201 16.53 5.23 -0.88
CA ASN A 201 17.76 4.47 -1.09
C ASN A 201 17.43 2.98 -1.02
N PRO A 202 17.18 2.33 -2.17
CA PRO A 202 16.63 0.99 -2.15
C PRO A 202 17.67 -0.08 -1.78
N GLU A 203 18.98 0.25 -1.76
CA GLU A 203 20.03 -0.63 -1.22
C GLU A 203 20.08 -0.61 0.30
N ARG A 204 19.57 0.46 0.92
CA ARG A 204 19.60 0.69 2.36
C ARG A 204 18.25 1.20 2.87
N PRO A 205 17.19 0.38 2.79
CA PRO A 205 15.90 0.72 3.37
C PRO A 205 16.05 1.12 4.85
N ALA A 206 15.38 2.20 5.24
CA ALA A 206 15.47 2.72 6.60
C ALA A 206 14.08 2.76 7.25
N PRO A 207 13.92 2.31 8.51
CA PRO A 207 12.64 2.40 9.19
C PRO A 207 12.30 3.88 9.45
N ILE A 208 11.04 4.24 9.22
CA ILE A 208 10.47 5.52 9.60
C ILE A 208 9.65 5.29 10.86
N LEU A 209 10.03 5.94 11.95
CA LEU A 209 9.22 5.92 13.16
C LEU A 209 8.01 6.84 12.98
N PRO A 210 6.83 6.46 13.51
CA PRO A 210 5.68 7.33 13.47
C PRO A 210 5.95 8.61 14.25
N LEU A 211 5.38 9.71 13.76
CA LEU A 211 5.40 11.00 14.43
C LEU A 211 4.69 10.91 15.78
N ALA A 212 3.57 10.18 15.82
CA ALA A 212 2.73 9.94 16.98
C ALA A 212 2.02 8.59 16.88
N GLU A 213 1.69 7.99 18.01
CA GLU A 213 0.92 6.76 18.11
C GLU A 213 -0.20 6.94 19.15
N TYR A 214 -1.36 6.35 18.91
CA TYR A 214 -2.43 6.31 19.90
C TYR A 214 -2.95 4.88 20.06
N ALA A 215 -2.92 4.37 21.28
CA ALA A 215 -3.52 3.08 21.62
C ALA A 215 -5.05 3.25 21.72
N VAL A 216 -5.78 2.70 20.76
CA VAL A 216 -7.25 2.78 20.67
C VAL A 216 -7.89 1.85 21.71
N GLU A 217 -7.36 0.65 21.81
CA GLU A 217 -7.68 -0.35 22.83
C GLU A 217 -6.41 -0.61 23.64
N THR A 218 -6.55 -0.86 24.94
CA THR A 218 -5.46 -0.84 25.93
C THR A 218 -4.30 -1.76 25.53
N GLY A 219 -3.35 -1.24 24.76
CA GLY A 219 -2.13 -1.93 24.35
C GLY A 219 -2.22 -2.82 23.09
N MET A 220 -3.41 -3.03 22.51
CA MET A 220 -3.59 -4.02 21.43
C MET A 220 -3.71 -3.41 20.03
N ILE A 221 -4.33 -2.23 19.92
CA ILE A 221 -4.57 -1.56 18.62
C ILE A 221 -3.92 -0.18 18.65
N TYR A 222 -3.00 0.05 17.72
CA TYR A 222 -2.25 1.30 17.60
C TYR A 222 -2.57 2.00 16.29
N ASN A 223 -3.06 3.23 16.39
CA ASN A 223 -3.13 4.13 15.24
C ASN A 223 -1.84 4.95 15.20
N SER A 224 -1.03 4.72 14.16
CA SER A 224 0.30 5.32 14.01
C SER A 224 0.28 6.36 12.89
N LEU A 225 0.57 7.61 13.22
CA LEU A 225 0.67 8.71 12.26
C LEU A 225 2.09 8.81 11.75
N PHE A 226 2.27 8.66 10.44
CA PHE A 226 3.55 8.88 9.77
C PHE A 226 3.50 10.17 8.96
N LEU A 227 4.65 10.84 8.85
CA LEU A 227 4.89 11.90 7.88
C LEU A 227 5.89 11.38 6.86
N LEU A 228 5.42 11.17 5.62
CA LEU A 228 6.21 10.64 4.52
C LEU A 228 6.54 11.78 3.56
N ASN A 229 7.83 12.05 3.33
CA ASN A 229 8.23 13.11 2.43
C ASN A 229 7.79 12.76 1.00
N SER A 230 7.34 13.75 0.24
CA SER A 230 7.14 13.57 -1.18
C SER A 230 8.48 13.26 -1.88
N ALA A 231 8.41 12.64 -3.07
CA ALA A 231 9.57 12.40 -3.91
C ALA A 231 10.37 13.69 -4.21
N ASP A 232 9.69 14.82 -4.35
CA ASP A 232 10.31 16.15 -4.25
C ASP A 232 10.22 16.63 -2.79
N GLN A 233 11.37 16.69 -2.12
CA GLN A 233 11.45 17.14 -0.73
C GLN A 233 10.94 18.58 -0.53
N ASN A 234 10.86 19.38 -1.60
CA ASN A 234 10.34 20.74 -1.54
C ASN A 234 8.81 20.81 -1.44
N ASP A 235 8.10 19.73 -1.80
CA ASP A 235 6.64 19.66 -1.77
C ASP A 235 6.09 19.37 -0.37
N GLY A 236 6.95 19.00 0.57
CA GLY A 236 6.60 18.71 1.96
C GLY A 236 6.31 17.24 2.20
N ALA A 237 5.47 16.95 3.19
CA ALA A 237 5.17 15.61 3.65
C ALA A 237 3.68 15.29 3.54
N GLN A 238 3.39 14.03 3.18
CA GLN A 238 2.07 13.42 3.27
C GLN A 238 1.91 12.78 4.65
N ALA A 239 0.84 13.13 5.35
CA ALA A 239 0.43 12.41 6.56
C ALA A 239 -0.39 11.17 6.18
N ILE A 240 -0.09 10.05 6.82
CA ILE A 240 -0.84 8.79 6.67
C ILE A 240 -1.11 8.16 8.05
N ILE A 241 -2.24 7.46 8.19
CA ILE A 241 -2.52 6.59 9.36
C ILE A 241 -2.95 5.22 8.83
N PRO A 242 -2.01 4.31 8.51
CA PRO A 242 -2.35 3.01 7.97
C PRO A 242 -3.20 2.20 8.95
N ALA A 243 -4.16 1.47 8.42
CA ALA A 243 -5.05 0.61 9.19
C ALA A 243 -5.26 -0.72 8.47
N TYR A 244 -5.32 -1.78 9.27
CA TYR A 244 -5.68 -3.12 8.82
C TYR A 244 -6.97 -3.56 9.51
N ASN A 245 -7.91 -4.10 8.75
CA ASN A 245 -9.10 -4.74 9.27
C ASN A 245 -8.95 -6.26 9.10
N ALA A 246 -8.83 -6.98 10.22
CA ALA A 246 -8.65 -8.43 10.22
C ALA A 246 -9.88 -9.19 9.71
N ASP A 247 -11.09 -8.67 9.95
CA ASP A 247 -12.35 -9.32 9.51
C ASP A 247 -12.52 -9.29 7.99
N THR A 248 -12.07 -8.21 7.34
CA THR A 248 -12.20 -8.01 5.89
C THR A 248 -10.90 -8.25 5.11
N GLU A 249 -9.79 -8.51 5.81
CA GLU A 249 -8.42 -8.52 5.28
C GLU A 249 -8.04 -7.23 4.51
N GLU A 250 -8.74 -6.13 4.76
CA GLU A 250 -8.55 -4.88 4.04
C GLU A 250 -7.45 -4.05 4.71
N PHE A 251 -6.47 -3.62 3.91
CA PHE A 251 -5.43 -2.71 4.34
C PHE A 251 -5.59 -1.37 3.64
N LYS A 252 -5.56 -0.29 4.40
CA LYS A 252 -5.67 1.08 3.90
C LYS A 252 -4.51 1.91 4.40
N ILE A 253 -3.87 2.64 3.50
CA ILE A 253 -2.81 3.59 3.85
C ILE A 253 -3.38 4.84 4.55
N ASN A 254 -4.61 5.24 4.20
CA ASN A 254 -5.31 6.42 4.71
C ASN A 254 -4.48 7.72 4.66
N PRO A 255 -4.19 8.25 3.45
CA PRO A 255 -3.61 9.58 3.31
C PRO A 255 -4.57 10.65 3.85
N LEU A 256 -4.06 11.54 4.71
CA LEU A 256 -4.86 12.57 5.38
C LEU A 256 -4.92 13.88 4.60
N PHE A 257 -3.83 14.25 3.92
CA PHE A 257 -3.77 15.49 3.15
C PHE A 257 -4.18 15.22 1.70
N GLY A 258 -4.90 16.17 1.09
CA GLY A 258 -5.21 16.11 -0.34
C GLY A 258 -3.99 16.35 -1.24
N LYS A 259 -2.91 16.91 -0.67
CA LYS A 259 -1.58 17.06 -1.28
C LYS A 259 -0.53 17.16 -0.15
N PRO A 260 0.75 16.85 -0.40
CA PRO A 260 1.80 17.05 0.57
C PRO A 260 1.84 18.49 1.12
N LEU A 261 2.12 18.62 2.43
CA LEU A 261 2.14 19.89 3.16
C LEU A 261 3.49 20.10 3.86
N LYS A 262 3.93 21.36 3.97
CA LYS A 262 5.14 21.70 4.73
C LYS A 262 4.85 21.70 6.23
N ILE A 263 4.93 20.54 6.86
CA ILE A 263 4.57 20.35 8.27
C ILE A 263 5.79 20.42 9.20
N GLU A 264 5.60 20.98 10.40
CA GLU A 264 6.53 20.86 11.52
C GLU A 264 6.71 19.39 11.94
N GLN A 265 7.86 18.80 11.62
CA GLN A 265 8.16 17.40 11.95
C GLN A 265 8.59 17.20 13.41
N ASN A 266 8.99 18.28 14.09
CA ASN A 266 9.44 18.24 15.48
C ASN A 266 8.29 18.59 16.42
N ILE A 267 7.51 17.59 16.81
CA ILE A 267 6.47 17.77 17.83
C ILE A 267 6.97 17.39 19.23
N ASN A 268 6.41 18.05 20.25
CA ASN A 268 6.73 17.80 21.66
C ASN A 268 6.47 16.31 21.99
N PRO A 269 7.44 15.57 22.55
CA PRO A 269 7.27 14.16 22.89
C PRO A 269 6.04 13.88 23.77
N LYS A 270 5.66 14.81 24.66
CA LYS A 270 4.49 14.68 25.54
C LYS A 270 3.17 14.61 24.80
N VAL A 271 3.11 15.04 23.53
CA VAL A 271 1.89 14.98 22.72
C VAL A 271 1.86 13.80 21.74
N ARG A 272 2.94 13.01 21.66
CA ARG A 272 3.03 11.88 20.71
C ARG A 272 2.12 10.71 21.05
N ASN A 273 1.59 10.65 22.27
CA ASN A 273 0.61 9.66 22.72
C ASN A 273 -0.73 10.33 23.07
N ASN A 274 -1.30 11.08 22.13
CA ASN A 274 -2.60 11.73 22.28
C ASN A 274 -3.52 11.38 21.12
N ARG A 275 -4.82 11.22 21.43
CA ARG A 275 -5.86 11.06 20.42
C ARG A 275 -5.91 12.25 19.46
N TYR A 276 -5.83 13.46 19.98
CA TYR A 276 -5.94 14.67 19.18
C TYR A 276 -4.58 15.33 19.02
N LEU A 277 -4.20 15.57 17.77
CA LEU A 277 -2.95 16.21 17.41
C LEU A 277 -3.22 17.53 16.69
N VAL A 278 -2.40 18.53 16.97
CA VAL A 278 -2.38 19.79 16.22
C VAL A 278 -0.97 19.99 15.71
N LEU A 279 -0.79 19.80 14.41
CA LEU A 279 0.47 20.07 13.71
C LEU A 279 0.47 21.50 13.19
N LYS A 280 1.64 22.03 12.86
CA LYS A 280 1.76 23.33 12.20
C LYS A 280 2.18 23.12 10.75
N GLU A 281 1.40 23.66 9.83
CA GLU A 281 1.80 23.80 8.43
C GLU A 281 2.40 25.18 8.21
N PHE A 282 3.58 25.25 7.58
CA PHE A 282 4.22 26.49 7.19
C PHE A 282 3.65 26.97 5.85
N THR A 283 2.93 28.09 5.87
CA THR A 283 2.37 28.75 4.68
C THR A 283 3.25 29.89 4.16
N GLY A 284 4.25 30.29 4.95
CA GLY A 284 5.26 31.30 4.62
C GLY A 284 6.40 31.27 5.64
N ALA A 285 7.38 32.17 5.50
CA ALA A 285 8.58 32.17 6.36
C ALA A 285 8.27 32.33 7.87
N ASN A 286 7.22 33.06 8.21
CA ASN A 286 6.77 33.30 9.59
C ASN A 286 5.26 33.02 9.78
N GLU A 287 4.64 32.38 8.80
CA GLU A 287 3.20 32.11 8.81
C GLU A 287 2.98 30.61 8.92
N SER A 288 2.10 30.23 9.86
CA SER A 288 1.68 28.85 9.99
C SER A 288 0.19 28.76 10.27
N ARG A 289 -0.42 27.67 9.81
CA ARG A 289 -1.79 27.32 10.15
C ARG A 289 -1.84 25.98 10.90
N PRO A 290 -2.75 25.83 11.87
CA PRO A 290 -2.90 24.56 12.56
C PRO A 290 -3.56 23.52 11.65
N VAL A 291 -3.08 22.28 11.73
CA VAL A 291 -3.68 21.10 11.12
C VAL A 291 -4.09 20.17 12.25
N ALA A 292 -5.40 19.98 12.42
CA ALA A 292 -5.98 19.14 13.46
C ALA A 292 -6.26 17.73 12.96
N ILE A 293 -5.88 16.72 13.75
CA ILE A 293 -6.03 15.30 13.42
C ILE A 293 -6.69 14.59 14.62
N ASP A 294 -7.73 13.79 14.36
CA ASP A 294 -8.28 12.82 15.32
C ASP A 294 -7.72 11.43 14.98
N MET A 295 -6.78 10.96 15.81
CA MET A 295 -6.10 9.68 15.63
C MET A 295 -7.04 8.48 15.70
N VAL A 296 -8.16 8.56 16.43
CA VAL A 296 -9.14 7.46 16.49
C VAL A 296 -9.98 7.40 15.23
N LYS A 297 -10.45 8.56 14.75
CA LYS A 297 -11.21 8.64 13.49
C LYS A 297 -10.32 8.48 12.27
N MET A 298 -9.01 8.65 12.41
CA MET A 298 -8.02 8.60 11.34
C MET A 298 -8.28 9.65 10.24
N THR A 299 -8.73 10.83 10.64
CA THR A 299 -9.08 11.93 9.72
C THR A 299 -8.52 13.26 10.20
N MET A 300 -8.39 14.20 9.27
CA MET A 300 -8.28 15.61 9.65
C MET A 300 -9.62 16.13 10.17
N LEU A 301 -9.55 17.15 11.03
CA LEU A 301 -10.71 17.91 11.48
C LEU A 301 -10.66 19.31 10.88
N ASP A 302 -11.76 19.72 10.25
CA ASP A 302 -11.91 21.09 9.76
C ASP A 302 -12.07 22.05 10.96
N LEU A 303 -11.07 22.92 11.14
CA LEU A 303 -11.09 23.92 12.20
C LEU A 303 -11.86 25.17 11.74
N PRO A 304 -12.94 25.58 12.41
CA PRO A 304 -13.57 26.86 12.15
C PRO A 304 -12.55 28.01 12.31
N PRO A 305 -12.64 29.11 11.54
CA PRO A 305 -11.67 30.21 11.62
C PRO A 305 -11.46 30.79 13.03
N ALA A 306 -12.54 30.84 13.83
CA ALA A 306 -12.51 31.29 15.21
C ALA A 306 -11.77 30.34 16.17
N ILE A 307 -11.61 29.07 15.79
CA ILE A 307 -10.86 28.06 16.55
C ILE A 307 -9.42 27.96 16.03
N ALA A 308 -9.22 28.00 14.71
CA ALA A 308 -7.89 27.91 14.08
C ALA A 308 -6.92 29.03 14.51
N SER A 309 -7.44 30.17 14.97
CA SER A 309 -6.66 31.30 15.49
C SER A 309 -6.29 31.17 16.98
N LYS A 310 -6.79 30.16 17.68
CA LYS A 310 -6.54 29.96 19.11
C LYS A 310 -5.23 29.20 19.36
N LYS A 311 -4.81 29.16 20.63
CA LYS A 311 -3.65 28.36 21.05
C LYS A 311 -3.98 26.87 20.95
N THR A 312 -2.95 26.04 20.75
CA THR A 312 -3.08 24.58 20.63
C THR A 312 -3.91 23.94 21.74
N THR A 313 -3.79 24.40 23.00
CA THR A 313 -4.58 23.89 24.13
C THR A 313 -6.08 24.09 23.94
N ASP A 314 -6.48 25.24 23.40
CA ASP A 314 -7.88 25.60 23.19
C ASP A 314 -8.45 24.87 21.98
N ILE A 315 -7.63 24.67 20.94
CA ILE A 315 -7.98 23.82 19.79
C ILE A 315 -8.21 22.38 20.26
N ILE A 316 -7.33 21.83 21.11
CA ILE A 316 -7.51 20.49 21.68
C ILE A 316 -8.76 20.39 22.54
N ALA A 317 -9.04 21.39 23.38
CA ALA A 317 -10.27 21.43 24.18
C ALA A 317 -11.52 21.44 23.29
N TRP A 318 -11.50 22.20 22.19
CA TRP A 318 -12.58 22.20 21.21
C TRP A 318 -12.74 20.83 20.53
N MET A 319 -11.66 20.20 20.08
CA MET A 319 -11.71 18.86 19.45
C MET A 319 -12.31 17.80 20.37
N LYS A 320 -12.03 17.87 21.68
CA LYS A 320 -12.60 16.98 22.70
C LYS A 320 -14.11 17.17 22.93
N SER A 321 -14.66 18.32 22.53
CA SER A 321 -16.08 18.65 22.67
C SER A 321 -16.93 18.31 21.43
N GLN A 322 -16.28 17.83 20.35
CA GLN A 322 -16.93 17.42 19.10
C GLN A 322 -17.37 15.95 19.12
#